data_AF-A0A0T7BM65-F1
#
_entry.id   AF-A0A0T7BM65-F1
#
_cell.length_a   1.000
_cell.length_b   1.000
_cell.length_c   1.000
_cell.angle_alpha   90.00
_cell.angle_beta   90.00
_cell.angle_gamma   90.00
#
_symmetry.space_group_name_H-M   'P 1'
#
loop_
_entity.id
_entity.type
_entity.pdbx_description
1 polymer ?
#
loop_
_entity_poly.entity_id
_entity_poly.type
_entity_poly.pdbx_seq_one_letter_code
_entity_poly.pdbx_strand_id
1 'polypeptide(L)'
;MSQEKQSSRFEELIDAARSRQTRDKIETVVDNNYRKTKSTDPNYIRTTIYLPKQLHRQLKTLATAQEQQMSDIITGLVEQWLKSQIDGE
;
A
#
# COMPACT_ATOMS: atom_id res chain seq x y z
N MET A 1 0.34 -55.97 1.26
CA MET A 1 1.31 -55.14 0.54
C MET A 1 0.55 -54.45 -0.60
N SER A 2 0.33 -53.15 -0.72
CA SER A 2 0.28 -51.98 0.17
C SER A 2 -0.70 -51.04 -0.54
N GLN A 3 -1.68 -50.48 0.17
CA GLN A 3 -2.67 -49.58 -0.42
C GLN A 3 -2.05 -48.19 -0.63
N GLU A 4 -1.88 -47.75 -1.88
CA GLU A 4 -1.51 -46.38 -2.19
C GLU A 4 -2.69 -45.45 -1.86
N LYS A 5 -2.56 -44.70 -0.76
CA LYS A 5 -3.51 -43.63 -0.41
C LYS A 5 -3.37 -42.52 -1.44
N GLN A 6 -4.42 -42.27 -2.22
CA GLN A 6 -4.54 -41.05 -3.02
C GLN A 6 -4.65 -39.86 -2.06
N SER A 7 -3.52 -39.21 -1.76
CA SER A 7 -3.52 -37.92 -1.05
C SER A 7 -4.16 -36.87 -1.95
N SER A 8 -5.16 -36.18 -1.43
CA SER A 8 -5.88 -35.14 -2.16
C SER A 8 -4.92 -34.05 -2.64
N ARG A 9 -5.10 -33.52 -3.86
CA ARG A 9 -4.30 -32.39 -4.39
C ARG A 9 -4.27 -31.19 -3.45
N PHE A 10 -5.29 -31.07 -2.60
CA PHE A 10 -5.35 -30.04 -1.57
C PHE A 10 -4.32 -30.25 -0.46
N GLU A 11 -4.08 -31.49 -0.02
CA GLU A 11 -3.07 -31.80 0.99
C GLU A 11 -1.66 -31.53 0.46
N GLU A 12 -1.41 -31.85 -0.81
CA GLU A 12 -0.13 -31.57 -1.47
C GLU A 12 0.16 -30.06 -1.52
N LEU A 13 -0.85 -29.23 -1.80
CA LEU A 13 -0.72 -27.76 -1.78
C LEU A 13 -0.50 -27.22 -0.36
N ILE A 14 -1.20 -27.76 0.64
CA ILE A 14 -1.06 -27.37 2.04
C ILE A 14 0.34 -27.71 2.56
N ASP A 15 0.87 -28.88 2.19
CA ASP A 15 2.20 -29.32 2.60
C ASP A 15 3.31 -28.53 1.89
N ALA A 16 3.13 -28.25 0.59
CA ALA A 16 4.01 -27.35 -0.16
C ALA A 16 4.04 -25.92 0.43
N ALA A 17 2.91 -25.42 0.95
CA ALA A 17 2.85 -24.12 1.61
C ALA A 17 3.59 -24.09 2.96
N ARG A 18 3.50 -25.17 3.76
CA ARG A 18 4.26 -25.31 5.01
C ARG A 18 5.76 -25.43 4.80
N SER A 19 6.17 -26.18 3.78
CA SER A 19 7.56 -26.33 3.37
C SER A 19 8.25 -24.97 3.12
N ARG A 20 7.56 -24.02 2.46
CA ARG A 20 8.10 -22.68 2.19
C ARG A 20 8.37 -21.84 3.44
N GLN A 21 7.58 -21.99 4.51
CA GLN A 21 7.77 -21.24 5.76
C GLN A 21 9.10 -21.56 6.47
N THR A 22 9.66 -22.76 6.24
CA THR A 22 10.93 -23.15 6.87
C THR A 22 12.17 -22.63 6.14
N ARG A 23 12.05 -22.21 4.87
CA ARG A 23 13.18 -21.68 4.09
C ARG A 23 13.39 -20.18 4.29
N ASP A 24 12.32 -19.42 4.53
CA ASP A 24 12.36 -17.97 4.72
C ASP A 24 12.50 -17.56 6.19
N LYS A 25 13.32 -18.28 6.98
CA LYS A 25 13.88 -17.68 8.21
C LYS A 25 14.95 -16.66 7.80
N ILE A 26 14.49 -15.59 7.17
CA ILE A 26 15.27 -14.41 6.85
C ILE A 26 15.64 -13.80 8.21
N GLU A 27 16.92 -13.81 8.54
CA GLU A 27 17.44 -13.03 9.66
C GLU A 27 17.03 -11.57 9.40
N THR A 28 16.13 -11.04 10.24
CA THR A 28 15.71 -9.66 10.18
C THR A 28 16.89 -8.79 10.58
N VAL A 29 17.72 -8.42 9.60
CA VAL A 29 18.64 -7.29 9.75
C VAL A 29 17.75 -6.07 9.94
N VAL A 30 17.69 -5.59 11.19
CA VAL A 30 16.95 -4.38 11.55
C VAL A 30 17.72 -3.21 10.95
N ASP A 31 17.39 -2.87 9.71
CA ASP A 31 17.83 -1.63 9.08
C ASP A 31 17.11 -0.47 9.79
N ASN A 32 17.84 0.25 10.64
CA ASN A 32 17.33 1.37 11.42
C ASN A 32 16.94 2.60 10.57
N ASN A 33 17.06 2.52 9.24
CA ASN A 33 16.51 3.49 8.31
C ASN A 33 15.04 3.21 7.97
N TYR A 34 14.19 3.07 9.00
CA TYR A 34 12.75 3.15 8.79
C TYR A 34 12.42 4.57 8.31
N ARG A 35 12.39 4.78 6.99
CA ARG A 35 11.68 5.90 6.38
C ARG A 35 10.27 5.85 6.96
N LYS A 36 9.99 6.75 7.91
CA LYS A 36 8.67 6.83 8.54
C LYS A 36 7.66 6.98 7.40
N THR A 37 6.81 5.99 7.24
CA THR A 37 5.71 6.08 6.28
C THR A 37 4.83 7.26 6.71
N LYS A 38 4.09 7.87 5.77
CA LYS A 38 3.21 9.02 6.09
C LYS A 38 2.21 8.72 7.22
N SER A 39 1.86 7.45 7.42
CA SER A 39 0.97 7.02 8.52
C SER A 39 1.61 7.03 9.91
N THR A 40 2.94 7.02 9.99
CA THR A 40 3.75 6.97 11.22
C THR A 40 4.47 8.29 11.52
N ASP A 41 4.34 9.27 10.63
CA ASP A 41 4.91 10.60 10.82
C ASP A 41 3.91 11.47 11.61
N PRO A 42 4.31 12.04 12.77
CA PRO A 42 3.43 12.88 13.59
C PRO A 42 2.99 14.18 12.91
N ASN A 43 3.66 14.60 11.83
CA ASN A 43 3.28 15.81 11.08
C ASN A 43 2.13 15.58 10.09
N TYR A 44 1.65 14.33 9.94
CA TYR A 44 0.58 13.98 9.02
C TYR A 44 -0.67 13.52 9.77
N ILE A 45 -1.83 13.99 9.31
CA ILE A 45 -3.14 13.52 9.76
C ILE A 45 -3.80 12.77 8.60
N ARG A 46 -4.36 11.58 8.88
CA ARG A 46 -5.09 10.80 7.87
C ARG A 46 -6.47 11.40 7.63
N THR A 47 -6.69 11.88 6.42
CA THR A 47 -7.99 12.37 5.97
C THR A 47 -8.64 11.37 5.02
N THR A 48 -9.91 11.04 5.25
CA THR A 48 -10.70 10.17 4.38
C THR A 48 -11.81 10.99 3.74
N ILE A 49 -11.88 11.00 2.40
CA ILE A 49 -12.87 11.75 1.63
C ILE A 49 -13.51 10.85 0.56
N TYR A 50 -14.75 11.18 0.19
CA TYR A 50 -15.42 10.54 -0.94
C TYR A 50 -15.11 11.31 -2.22
N LEU A 51 -14.65 10.60 -3.26
CA LEU A 51 -14.46 11.13 -4.61
C LEU A 51 -15.34 10.34 -5.58
N PRO A 52 -15.92 11.00 -6.61
CA PRO A 52 -16.55 10.29 -7.71
C PRO A 52 -15.59 9.27 -8.33
N LYS A 53 -16.10 8.07 -8.68
CA LYS A 53 -15.29 6.95 -9.20
C LYS A 53 -14.42 7.36 -10.40
N GLN A 54 -14.99 8.15 -11.32
CA GLN A 54 -14.28 8.64 -12.50
C GLN A 54 -13.12 9.56 -12.12
N LEU A 55 -13.34 10.48 -11.17
CA LEU A 55 -12.31 11.39 -10.68
C LEU A 55 -11.17 10.64 -9.99
N HIS A 56 -11.50 9.70 -9.09
CA HIS A 56 -10.49 8.87 -8.43
C HIS A 56 -9.65 8.07 -9.43
N ARG A 57 -10.27 7.53 -10.50
CA ARG A 57 -9.55 6.82 -11.56
C ARG A 57 -8.59 7.74 -12.31
N GLN A 58 -9.05 8.93 -12.71
CA GLN A 58 -8.21 9.92 -13.39
C GLN A 58 -7.02 10.35 -12.52
N LEU A 59 -7.27 10.64 -11.25
CA LEU A 59 -6.23 10.97 -10.27
C LEU A 59 -5.17 9.86 -10.19
N LYS A 60 -5.59 8.59 -10.06
CA LYS A 60 -4.68 7.46 -10.01
C LYS A 60 -3.85 7.31 -11.28
N THR A 61 -4.48 7.45 -12.45
CA THR A 61 -3.78 7.38 -13.75
C THR A 61 -2.71 8.46 -13.86
N LEU A 62 -3.05 9.71 -13.53
CA LEU A 62 -2.10 10.82 -13.60
C LEU A 62 -0.97 10.68 -12.58
N ALA A 63 -1.29 10.30 -11.34
CA ALA A 63 -0.30 10.05 -10.30
C ALA A 63 0.72 8.98 -10.72
N THR A 64 0.25 7.91 -11.37
CA THR A 64 1.11 6.85 -11.90
C THR A 64 1.98 7.35 -13.05
N ALA A 65 1.41 8.12 -13.98
CA ALA A 65 2.14 8.65 -15.14
C ALA A 65 3.22 9.68 -14.75
N GLN A 66 3.02 10.39 -13.64
CA GLN A 66 3.95 11.42 -13.14
C GLN A 66 4.90 10.89 -12.05
N GLU A 67 4.83 9.60 -11.71
CA GLU A 67 5.58 9.00 -10.58
C GLU A 67 5.38 9.75 -9.25
N GLN A 68 4.19 10.32 -9.05
CA GLN A 68 3.84 11.10 -7.88
C GLN A 68 2.86 10.37 -6.96
N GLN A 69 2.92 10.66 -5.66
CA GLN A 69 1.94 10.15 -4.71
C GLN A 69 0.64 10.95 -4.81
N MET A 70 -0.50 10.26 -4.83
CA MET A 70 -1.82 10.93 -4.84
C MET A 70 -2.01 11.88 -3.66
N SER A 71 -1.44 11.55 -2.49
CA SER A 71 -1.50 12.44 -1.32
C SER A 71 -0.85 13.79 -1.60
N ASP A 72 0.26 13.82 -2.34
CA ASP A 72 1.02 15.06 -2.57
C ASP A 72 0.30 15.94 -3.58
N ILE A 73 -0.32 15.33 -4.59
CA ILE A 73 -1.22 16.01 -5.53
C ILE A 73 -2.39 16.66 -4.78
N ILE A 74 -3.06 15.91 -3.90
CA ILE A 74 -4.19 16.44 -3.13
C ILE A 74 -3.75 17.55 -2.17
N THR A 75 -2.62 17.38 -1.48
CA THR A 75 -2.05 18.42 -0.60
C THR A 75 -1.83 19.71 -1.37
N GLY A 76 -1.15 19.66 -2.52
CA GLY A 76 -0.88 20.86 -3.33
C GLY A 76 -2.16 21.55 -3.83
N LEU A 77 -3.17 20.78 -4.25
CA LEU A 77 -4.47 21.33 -4.66
C LEU A 77 -5.20 22.01 -3.50
N VAL A 78 -5.15 21.41 -2.31
CA VAL A 78 -5.77 21.98 -1.10
C VAL A 78 -5.03 23.23 -0.65
N GLU A 79 -3.70 23.24 -0.64
CA GLU A 79 -2.87 24.41 -0.31
C GLU A 79 -3.14 25.57 -1.27
N GLN A 80 -3.19 25.30 -2.58
CA GLN A 80 -3.50 26.31 -3.58
C GLN A 80 -4.91 26.88 -3.40
N TRP A 81 -5.89 26.02 -3.13
CA TRP A 81 -7.25 26.45 -2.86
C TRP A 81 -7.32 27.32 -1.61
N LEU A 82 -6.70 26.91 -0.49
CA LEU A 82 -6.65 27.69 0.74
C LEU A 82 -6.00 29.06 0.52
N LYS A 83 -4.87 29.09 -0.19
CA LYS A 83 -4.19 30.35 -0.54
C LYS A 83 -5.11 31.29 -1.33
N SER A 84 -5.87 30.76 -2.29
CA SER A 84 -6.82 31.56 -3.07
C SER A 84 -7.97 32.16 -2.24
N GLN A 85 -8.30 31.55 -1.09
CA GLN A 85 -9.32 32.08 -0.19
C GLN A 85 -8.74 33.15 0.76
N ILE A 86 -7.47 33.01 1.16
CA ILE A 86 -6.78 33.94 2.07
C ILE A 86 -6.34 35.20 1.33
N ASP A 87 -5.77 35.07 0.12
CA ASP A 87 -5.28 36.20 -0.67
C ASP A 87 -6.44 36.99 -1.37
N GLY A 88 -7.68 36.52 -1.21
CA GLY A 88 -8.89 37.11 -1.80
C GLY A 88 -9.69 38.00 -0.84
N GLU A 89 -9.23 38.22 0.40
CA GLU A 89 -9.67 39.28 1.33
C GLU A 89 -8.73 40.48 1.28
#